data_AF-A0A2D4TX50-F1
#
_entry.id   AF-A0A2D4TX50-F1
#
_cell.length_a   1.000
_cell.length_b   1.000
_cell.length_c   1.000
_cell.angle_alpha   90.00
_cell.angle_beta   90.00
_cell.angle_gamma   90.00
#
_symmetry.space_group_name_H-M   'P 1'
#
loop_
_entity.id
_entity.type
_entity.pdbx_description
1 polymer ?
#
loop_
_entity_poly.entity_id
_entity_poly.type
_entity_poly.pdbx_seq_one_letter_code
_entity_poly.pdbx_strand_id
1 'polypeptide(L)' 'EAASQYYFNKPASKLTRNEAARLAVLLPGPRSRDARQLTPYLQQRVAWVERQMQQLGAGYLGPILK' A
#
# COMPACT_ATOMS: atom_id res chain seq x y z
N GLU A 1 -6.14 10.24 7.89
CA GLU A 1 -5.93 9.02 7.09
C GLU A 1 -7.28 8.54 6.52
N ALA A 2 -7.48 8.67 5.20
CA ALA A 2 -8.79 8.47 4.57
C ALA A 2 -8.90 7.15 3.78
N ALA A 3 -7.83 6.75 3.07
CA ALA A 3 -7.86 5.54 2.24
C ALA A 3 -7.89 4.25 3.07
N SER A 4 -7.17 4.22 4.21
CA SER A 4 -7.18 3.11 5.18
C SER A 4 -8.58 2.84 5.71
N GLN A 5 -9.28 3.90 6.12
CA GLN A 5 -10.65 3.85 6.60
C GLN A 5 -11.63 3.45 5.49
N TYR A 6 -11.53 4.08 4.31
CA TYR A 6 -12.44 3.81 3.19
C TYR A 6 -12.36 2.36 2.68
N TYR A 7 -11.15 1.83 2.50
CA TYR A 7 -10.97 0.50 1.91
C TYR A 7 -10.98 -0.64 2.94
N PHE A 8 -10.43 -0.41 4.14
CA PHE A 8 -10.19 -1.46 5.15
C PHE A 8 -10.83 -1.19 6.51
N ASN A 9 -11.54 -0.07 6.69
CA ASN A 9 -12.23 0.32 7.92
C ASN A 9 -11.35 0.22 9.18
N LYS A 10 -10.08 0.64 9.06
CA LYS A 10 -9.12 0.61 10.16
C LYS A 10 -8.10 1.74 10.04
N PRO A 11 -7.47 2.14 11.16
CA PRO A 11 -6.42 3.14 11.13
C PRO A 11 -5.19 2.65 10.34
N ALA A 12 -4.46 3.57 9.73
CA ALA A 12 -3.31 3.36 8.86
C ALA A 12 -2.19 2.63 9.61
N SER A 13 -2.07 2.89 10.91
CA SER A 13 -1.16 2.21 11.83
C SER A 13 -1.47 0.72 12.03
N LYS A 14 -2.70 0.27 11.75
CA LYS A 14 -3.14 -1.14 11.83
C LYS A 14 -3.22 -1.83 10.46
N LEU A 15 -2.77 -1.17 9.40
CA LEU A 15 -2.66 -1.82 8.09
C LEU A 15 -1.55 -2.87 8.12
N THR A 16 -1.83 -4.03 7.55
CA THR A 16 -0.79 -5.01 7.21
C THR A 16 0.05 -4.48 6.05
N ARG A 17 1.26 -5.05 5.87
CA ARG A 17 2.11 -4.68 4.73
C ARG A 17 1.42 -4.89 3.39
N ASN A 18 0.61 -5.94 3.26
CA ASN A 18 -0.15 -6.22 2.05
C ASN A 18 -1.17 -5.12 1.75
N GLU A 19 -1.95 -4.71 2.75
CA GLU A 19 -2.97 -3.66 2.56
C GLU A 19 -2.34 -2.30 2.25
N ALA A 20 -1.21 -1.99 2.91
CA ALA A 20 -0.42 -0.80 2.59
C ALA A 20 0.09 -0.83 1.15
N ALA A 21 0.62 -1.98 0.69
CA ALA A 21 1.07 -2.16 -0.69
C ALA A 21 -0.08 -2.04 -1.70
N ARG A 22 -1.27 -2.58 -1.40
CA ARG A 22 -2.48 -2.40 -2.21
C ARG A 22 -2.85 -0.94 -2.36
N LEU A 23 -2.85 -0.17 -1.27
CA LEU A 23 -3.12 1.28 -1.31
C LEU A 23 -2.07 2.02 -2.15
N ALA A 24 -0.79 1.69 -1.99
CA ALA A 24 0.29 2.34 -2.75
C ALA A 24 0.16 2.14 -4.27
N VAL A 25 -0.29 0.96 -4.71
CA VAL A 25 -0.49 0.64 -6.14
C VAL A 25 -1.67 1.41 -6.78
N LEU A 26 -2.58 1.96 -5.97
CA LEU A 26 -3.74 2.74 -6.43
C LEU A 26 -3.43 4.21 -6.67
N LEU A 27 -2.46 4.78 -5.95
CA LEU A 27 -2.10 6.21 -6.04
C LEU A 27 -1.71 6.73 -7.43
N PRO A 28 -1.20 5.91 -8.40
CA PRO A 28 -1.02 6.40 -9.77
C PRO A 28 -2.35 6.71 -10.49
N GLY A 29 -3.50 6.29 -9.96
CA GLY A 29 -4.80 6.49 -10.57
C GLY A 29 -5.95 6.04 -9.65
N PRO A 30 -6.19 6.73 -8.52
CA PRO A 30 -7.08 6.25 -7.46
C PRO A 30 -8.57 6.30 -7.82
N ARG A 31 -8.94 7.03 -8.88
CA ARG A 31 -10.33 7.14 -9.36
C ARG A 31 -10.78 5.97 -10.25
N SER A 32 -9.83 5.28 -10.89
CA SER A 32 -10.12 4.19 -11.84
C SER A 32 -9.73 2.81 -11.33
N ARG A 33 -9.20 2.71 -10.11
CA ARG A 33 -8.70 1.47 -9.52
C ARG A 33 -9.31 1.26 -8.14
N ASP A 34 -9.78 0.04 -7.85
CA ASP A 34 -10.33 -0.35 -6.56
C ASP A 34 -9.31 -1.24 -5.81
N ALA A 35 -9.04 -0.92 -4.52
CA ALA A 35 -8.17 -1.72 -3.65
C ALA A 35 -8.70 -3.14 -3.40
N ARG A 36 -10.02 -3.31 -3.49
CA ARG A 36 -10.73 -4.57 -3.21
C ARG A 36 -10.78 -5.48 -4.43
N GLN A 37 -10.72 -4.91 -5.64
CA GLN A 37 -10.78 -5.64 -6.91
C GLN A 37 -9.60 -5.27 -7.79
N LEU A 38 -8.46 -5.90 -7.52
CA LEU A 38 -7.24 -5.70 -8.28
C LEU A 38 -7.24 -6.61 -9.51
N THR A 39 -6.93 -6.05 -10.68
CA THR A 39 -6.64 -6.84 -11.88
C THR A 39 -5.37 -7.68 -11.68
N PRO A 40 -5.15 -8.77 -12.46
CA PRO A 40 -3.96 -9.61 -12.31
C PRO A 40 -2.63 -8.82 -12.39
N TYR A 41 -2.57 -7.81 -13.27
CA TYR A 41 -1.42 -6.90 -13.37
C TYR A 41 -1.18 -6.13 -12.06
N LEU A 42 -2.24 -5.59 -11.44
CA LEU A 42 -2.12 -4.87 -10.18
C LEU A 42 -1.74 -5.80 -9.02
N GLN A 43 -2.19 -7.06 -9.03
CA GLN A 43 -1.75 -8.06 -8.05
C GLN A 43 -0.25 -8.33 -8.14
N GLN A 44 0.30 -8.49 -9.35
CA GLN A 44 1.75 -8.62 -9.55
C GLN A 44 2.50 -7.38 -9.06
N ARG A 45 1.94 -6.20 -9.31
CA ARG A 45 2.52 -4.94 -8.85
C ARG A 45 2.51 -4.80 -7.32
N VAL A 46 1.47 -5.30 -6.65
CA VAL A 46 1.42 -5.38 -5.18
C VAL A 46 2.55 -6.27 -4.65
N ALA A 47 2.74 -7.45 -5.22
CA ALA A 47 3.82 -8.36 -4.80
C ALA A 47 5.21 -7.72 -5.02
N TRP A 48 5.40 -6.97 -6.11
CA TRP A 48 6.62 -6.21 -6.33
C TRP A 48 6.83 -5.13 -5.26
N VAL A 49 5.80 -4.33 -4.94
CA VAL A 49 5.87 -3.31 -3.87
C VAL A 49 6.16 -3.93 -2.51
N GLU A 50 5.55 -5.07 -2.18
CA GLU A 50 5.83 -5.78 -0.91
C GLU A 50 7.30 -6.19 -0.80
N ARG A 51 7.89 -6.69 -1.88
CA ARG A 51 9.33 -7.02 -1.92
C ARG A 51 10.18 -5.76 -1.74
N GLN A 52 9.81 -4.65 -2.36
CA GLN A 52 10.52 -3.37 -2.16
C GLN A 52 10.41 -2.89 -0.71
N MET A 53 9.24 -2.96 -0.08
CA MET A 53 9.05 -2.63 1.33
C MET A 53 9.91 -3.49 2.27
N GLN A 54 10.09 -4.78 1.94
CA GLN A 54 11.00 -5.66 2.67
C GLN A 54 12.47 -5.28 2.47
N GLN A 55 12.87 -4.97 1.23
CA GLN A 55 14.24 -4.60 0.88
C GLN A 55 14.66 -3.25 1.47
N LEU A 56 13.75 -2.27 1.54
CA LEU A 56 14.01 -0.94 2.09
C LEU A 56 14.27 -0.97 3.61
N GLY A 57 13.72 -1.97 4.31
CA GLY A 57 13.88 -2.11 5.76
C GLY A 57 13.42 -0.89 6.57
N ALA A 58 13.69 -0.89 7.87
CA ALA A 58 13.37 0.24 8.76
C ALA A 58 14.32 1.45 8.58
N GLY A 59 15.52 1.21 8.04
CA GLY A 59 16.55 2.25 7.85
C GLY A 59 16.13 3.34 6.86
N TYR A 60 15.34 2.98 5.85
CA TYR A 60 14.81 3.94 4.87
C TYR A 60 13.84 4.97 5.47
N LEU A 61 13.16 4.66 6.58
CA LEU A 61 12.19 5.56 7.20
C LEU A 61 12.82 6.53 8.22
N GLY A 62 14.05 6.26 8.67
CA GLY A 62 14.77 7.10 9.63
C GLY A 62 14.88 8.59 9.27
N PRO A 63 15.13 8.97 8.00
CA PRO A 63 15.16 10.38 7.59
C PRO A 63 13.78 10.97 7.25
N ILE A 64 12.75 10.15 7.05
CA ILE A 64 11.40 10.60 6.65
C ILE A 64 10.49 10.87 7.86
N LEU A 65 10.73 10.15 8.97
CA LEU A 65 9.93 10.24 10.20
C LEU A 65 10.49 11.23 11.24
N LYS A 66 11.42 12.11 10.84
CA LYS A 66 11.99 13.16 11.70
C LYS A 66 11.20 14.46 11.60
#